data_AF-A0A1G0NFX2-F1
#
_entry.id   AF-A0A1G0NFX2-F1
#
_cell.length_a   1.000
_cell.length_b   1.000
_cell.length_c   1.000
_cell.angle_alpha   90.00
_cell.angle_beta   90.00
_cell.angle_gamma   90.00
#
_symmetry.space_group_name_H-M   'P 1'
#
loop_
_entity.id
_entity.type
_entity.pdbx_description
1 polymer ?
#
loop_
_entity_poly.entity_id
_entity_poly.type
_entity_poly.pdbx_seq_one_letter_code
_entity_poly.pdbx_strand_id
1 'polypeptide(L)'
;MELALNQPAPLFKRLSWFDWLFAAIVAAGALFALSRFGDFMDIYEKAILLAAIPALAAFGWFWKPFRQLFIGVGIISLFAISQYQGDLGRMELAFFLKYLISSQAAIMWMCALFGLATVAYWAGLLARSEFLMKTGSTLSWAAITLGFVGLMVRWYESYLIGADVGHIPVSNLYEVFVLFCLITAMMYLYYEARYQTRQMGAFVLLVISAAVGFILWYTFDRGAHEIQPLVPALKSWWMKLHVPANFIGYGSFSLSAMLGVGYLLADRGILASRLPKLEIIDDMMYKAIAIGFAFFTIATILGAMWAAEAWGGYWSWDPKETWALIVWLNYAAWLHIRLVKGLRGPMLAWWAVVGLFVTTFAFLGVNMFLSGLHSYGEL
;
A
#
# COMPACT_ATOMS: atom_id res chain seq x y z
N MET A 1 -11.13 14.25 30.18
CA MET A 1 -10.32 13.37 31.04
C MET A 1 -9.17 12.87 30.19
N GLU A 2 -8.01 13.51 30.33
CA GLU A 2 -6.79 13.17 29.58
C GLU A 2 -6.48 11.69 29.76
N LEU A 3 -6.37 10.98 28.64
CA LEU A 3 -5.59 9.75 28.56
C LEU A 3 -4.13 10.16 28.78
N ALA A 4 -3.74 10.37 30.04
CA ALA A 4 -2.37 10.34 30.48
C ALA A 4 -1.85 8.89 30.36
N LEU A 5 -1.72 8.44 29.11
CA LEU A 5 -1.01 7.23 28.75
C LEU A 5 0.45 7.50 29.10
N ASN A 6 0.98 6.77 30.08
CA ASN A 6 2.40 6.60 30.34
C ASN A 6 3.18 6.81 29.04
N GLN A 7 3.85 7.96 28.93
CA GLN A 7 4.57 8.26 27.69
C GLN A 7 5.54 7.12 27.46
N PRO A 8 5.46 6.45 26.30
CA PRO A 8 6.32 5.34 26.06
C PRO A 8 7.78 5.78 26.20
N ALA A 9 8.58 5.07 27.01
CA ALA A 9 10.02 5.32 27.13
C ALA A 9 10.66 5.58 25.75
N PRO A 10 11.64 6.48 25.63
CA PRO A 10 12.26 6.83 24.34
C PRO A 10 12.62 5.60 23.51
N LEU A 11 12.42 5.65 22.18
CA LEU A 11 12.54 4.50 21.27
C LEU A 11 13.82 3.67 21.52
N PHE A 12 14.96 4.34 21.67
CA PHE A 12 16.27 3.71 21.89
C PHE A 12 16.36 2.88 23.17
N LYS A 13 15.61 3.24 24.23
CA LYS A 13 15.56 2.47 25.48
C LYS A 13 14.73 1.19 25.38
N ARG A 14 13.99 1.01 24.29
CA ARG A 14 13.12 -0.15 24.03
C ARG A 14 13.73 -1.12 23.03
N LEU A 15 14.91 -0.81 22.50
CA LEU A 15 15.56 -1.64 21.50
C LEU A 15 16.22 -2.85 22.16
N SER A 16 15.85 -4.01 21.67
CA SER A 16 16.44 -5.31 22.00
C SER A 16 17.61 -5.63 21.07
N TRP A 17 18.39 -6.66 21.40
CA TRP A 17 19.42 -7.17 20.48
C TRP A 17 18.85 -7.58 19.11
N PHE A 18 17.62 -8.11 19.05
CA PHE A 18 16.95 -8.44 17.79
C PHE A 18 16.65 -7.22 16.90
N ASP A 19 16.50 -6.04 17.49
CA ASP A 19 16.31 -4.79 16.74
C ASP A 19 17.59 -4.38 16.03
N TRP A 20 18.72 -4.51 16.71
CA TRP A 20 20.04 -4.26 16.14
C TRP A 20 20.45 -5.33 15.14
N LEU A 21 20.13 -6.60 15.39
CA LEU A 21 20.35 -7.69 14.43
C LEU A 21 19.58 -7.43 13.12
N PHE A 22 18.32 -7.00 13.20
CA PHE A 22 17.56 -6.62 12.01
C PHE A 22 18.23 -5.47 11.25
N ALA A 23 18.66 -4.41 11.94
CA ALA A 23 19.37 -3.29 11.32
C ALA A 23 20.68 -3.74 10.65
N ALA A 24 21.42 -4.67 11.27
CA ALA A 24 22.63 -5.26 10.72
C ALA A 24 22.35 -6.09 9.47
N ILE A 25 21.25 -6.86 9.43
CA ILE A 25 20.82 -7.62 8.24
C ILE A 25 20.50 -6.66 7.09
N VAL A 26 19.73 -5.60 7.35
CA VAL A 26 19.41 -4.57 6.34
C VAL A 26 20.68 -3.91 5.81
N ALA A 27 21.58 -3.49 6.71
CA ALA A 27 22.85 -2.87 6.33
C ALA A 27 23.73 -3.83 5.52
N ALA A 28 23.86 -5.10 5.94
CA ALA A 28 24.63 -6.10 5.24
C ALA A 28 24.11 -6.35 3.82
N GLY A 29 22.79 -6.46 3.66
CA GLY A 29 22.16 -6.62 2.33
C GLY A 29 22.42 -5.43 1.41
N ALA A 30 22.26 -4.20 1.91
CA ALA A 30 22.51 -3.00 1.14
C ALA A 30 24.00 -2.81 0.79
N LEU A 31 24.90 -3.05 1.74
CA LEU A 31 26.35 -2.98 1.52
C LEU A 31 26.83 -4.08 0.55
N PHE A 32 26.25 -5.27 0.62
CA PHE A 32 26.49 -6.32 -0.37
C PHE A 32 26.07 -5.86 -1.77
N ALA A 33 24.85 -5.34 -1.92
CA ALA A 33 24.35 -4.83 -3.19
C ALA A 33 25.25 -3.70 -3.73
N LEU A 34 25.67 -2.76 -2.87
CA LEU A 34 26.58 -1.69 -3.23
C LEU A 34 27.96 -2.22 -3.67
N SER A 35 28.51 -3.20 -2.94
CA SER A 35 29.81 -3.80 -3.29
C SER A 35 29.79 -4.57 -4.61
N ARG A 36 28.64 -5.18 -4.94
CA ARG A 36 28.52 -6.04 -6.12
C ARG A 36 28.08 -5.29 -7.36
N PHE A 37 27.21 -4.29 -7.19
CA PHE A 37 26.52 -3.61 -8.27
C PHE A 37 26.77 -2.10 -8.29
N GLY A 38 27.55 -1.56 -7.36
CA GLY A 38 27.79 -0.12 -7.23
C GLY A 38 28.42 0.52 -8.46
N ASP A 39 29.17 -0.21 -9.27
CA ASP A 39 29.74 0.32 -10.52
C ASP A 39 28.68 0.54 -11.62
N PHE A 40 27.52 -0.14 -11.51
CA PHE A 40 26.38 0.04 -12.39
C PHE A 40 25.36 1.06 -11.88
N MET A 41 25.59 1.62 -10.68
CA MET A 41 24.69 2.56 -10.04
C MET A 41 25.14 4.01 -10.23
N ASP A 42 24.19 4.89 -10.54
CA ASP A 42 24.39 6.33 -10.49
C ASP A 42 24.46 6.85 -9.03
N ILE A 43 24.70 8.16 -8.87
CA ILE A 43 24.82 8.78 -7.55
C ILE A 43 23.50 8.77 -6.77
N TYR A 44 22.36 8.89 -7.47
CA TYR A 44 21.03 8.89 -6.86
C TYR A 44 20.68 7.50 -6.34
N GLU A 45 20.97 6.45 -7.11
CA GLU A 45 20.78 5.05 -6.72
C GLU A 45 21.60 4.70 -5.48
N LYS A 46 22.88 5.10 -5.45
CA LYS A 46 23.74 4.93 -4.27
C LYS A 46 23.18 5.66 -3.05
N ALA A 47 22.76 6.92 -3.24
CA ALA A 47 22.19 7.72 -2.16
C ALA A 47 20.89 7.11 -1.62
N ILE A 48 19.99 6.67 -2.50
CA ILE A 48 18.73 6.01 -2.13
C ILE A 48 19.00 4.71 -1.37
N LEU A 49 19.92 3.87 -1.88
CA LEU A 49 20.27 2.59 -1.24
C LEU A 49 20.84 2.81 0.17
N LEU A 50 21.75 3.78 0.32
CA LEU A 50 22.34 4.10 1.63
C LEU A 50 21.33 4.74 2.58
N ALA A 51 20.43 5.61 2.08
CA ALA A 51 19.35 6.20 2.87
C ALA A 51 18.29 5.18 3.30
N ALA A 52 18.07 4.13 2.51
CA ALA A 52 17.14 3.05 2.83
C ALA A 52 17.58 2.26 4.07
N ILE A 53 18.88 2.16 4.36
CA ILE A 53 19.40 1.43 5.54
C ILE A 53 18.83 2.00 6.85
N PRO A 54 19.10 3.28 7.23
CA PRO A 54 18.55 3.84 8.46
C PRO A 54 17.02 3.96 8.42
N ALA A 55 16.41 4.21 7.26
CA ALA A 55 14.96 4.32 7.13
C ALA A 55 14.25 2.98 7.43
N LEU A 56 14.69 1.89 6.81
CA LEU A 56 14.13 0.55 7.02
C LEU A 56 14.43 0.03 8.43
N ALA A 57 15.64 0.29 8.95
CA ALA A 57 15.99 -0.05 10.33
C ALA A 57 15.07 0.67 11.33
N ALA A 58 14.92 2.00 11.19
CA ALA A 58 14.03 2.79 12.04
C ALA A 58 12.57 2.32 11.93
N PHE A 59 12.09 1.98 10.73
CA PHE A 59 10.75 1.46 10.53
C PHE A 59 10.55 0.09 11.19
N GLY A 60 11.52 -0.82 11.08
CA GLY A 60 11.50 -2.11 11.77
C GLY A 60 11.61 -2.01 13.29
N TRP A 61 12.27 -0.96 13.80
CA TRP A 61 12.29 -0.65 15.22
C TRP A 61 10.95 -0.11 15.72
N PHE A 62 10.30 0.73 14.91
CA PHE A 62 9.00 1.32 15.19
C PHE A 62 7.87 0.29 15.13
N TRP A 63 7.86 -0.57 14.10
CA TRP A 63 6.82 -1.57 13.88
C TRP A 63 7.41 -2.97 13.77
N LYS A 64 7.51 -3.67 14.90
CA LYS A 64 8.22 -4.96 14.99
C LYS A 64 7.75 -6.04 14.00
N PRO A 65 6.44 -6.21 13.70
CA PRO A 65 5.97 -7.16 12.69
C PRO A 65 6.52 -6.92 11.29
N PHE A 66 6.83 -5.66 10.92
CA PHE A 66 7.44 -5.33 9.62
C PHE A 66 8.74 -6.11 9.39
N ARG A 67 9.53 -6.36 10.44
CA ARG A 67 10.80 -7.10 10.32
C ARG A 67 10.60 -8.50 9.76
N GLN A 68 9.58 -9.21 10.25
CA GLN A 68 9.25 -10.56 9.79
C GLN A 68 8.76 -10.55 8.35
N LEU A 69 7.91 -9.58 8.00
CA LEU A 69 7.48 -9.38 6.62
C LEU A 69 8.68 -9.11 5.69
N PHE A 70 9.55 -8.18 6.05
CA PHE A 70 10.72 -7.79 5.26
C PHE A 70 11.66 -8.96 5.00
N ILE A 71 12.02 -9.70 6.05
CA ILE A 71 12.89 -10.88 5.94
C ILE A 71 12.19 -11.98 5.13
N GLY A 72 10.91 -12.24 5.40
CA GLY A 72 10.13 -13.28 4.72
C GLY A 72 10.01 -13.02 3.22
N VAL A 73 9.64 -11.78 2.83
CA VAL A 73 9.60 -11.35 1.43
C VAL A 73 10.98 -11.51 0.79
N GLY A 74 12.05 -11.02 1.43
CA GLY A 74 13.40 -11.13 0.89
C GLY A 74 13.83 -12.58 0.63
N ILE A 75 13.62 -13.48 1.59
CA ILE A 75 13.96 -14.90 1.45
C ILE A 75 13.16 -15.56 0.32
N ILE A 76 11.84 -15.36 0.30
CA ILE A 76 10.96 -16.02 -0.68
C ILE A 76 11.22 -15.45 -2.09
N SER A 77 11.41 -14.15 -2.24
CA SER A 77 11.73 -13.52 -3.53
C SER A 77 13.08 -13.97 -4.07
N LEU A 78 14.14 -14.01 -3.23
CA LEU A 78 15.44 -14.51 -3.66
C LEU A 78 15.39 -15.99 -4.03
N PHE A 79 14.63 -16.79 -3.27
CA PHE A 79 14.38 -18.18 -3.61
C PHE A 79 13.66 -18.29 -4.97
N ALA A 80 12.58 -17.55 -5.20
CA ALA A 80 11.86 -17.53 -6.48
C ALA A 80 12.78 -17.14 -7.65
N ILE A 81 13.53 -16.04 -7.52
CA ILE A 81 14.50 -15.56 -8.52
C ILE A 81 15.53 -16.64 -8.84
N SER A 82 16.04 -17.37 -7.84
CA SER A 82 16.98 -18.47 -8.06
C SER A 82 16.43 -19.62 -8.92
N GLN A 83 15.10 -19.82 -8.92
CA GLN A 83 14.45 -20.89 -9.69
C GLN A 83 14.37 -20.57 -11.19
N TYR A 84 14.47 -19.29 -11.58
CA TYR A 84 14.44 -18.85 -12.96
C TYR A 84 15.73 -19.15 -13.72
N GLN A 85 16.89 -19.24 -13.06
CA GLN A 85 18.17 -19.58 -13.71
C GLN A 85 18.47 -18.77 -15.00
N GLY A 86 17.96 -17.54 -15.10
CA GLY A 86 18.10 -16.70 -16.29
C GLY A 86 17.15 -17.01 -17.46
N ASP A 87 16.20 -17.94 -17.30
CA ASP A 87 15.23 -18.36 -18.31
C ASP A 87 13.80 -18.13 -17.83
N LEU A 88 13.09 -17.20 -18.50
CA LEU A 88 11.70 -16.87 -18.20
C LEU A 88 10.75 -18.06 -18.39
N GLY A 89 11.03 -18.95 -19.35
CA GLY A 89 10.20 -20.12 -19.65
C GLY A 89 10.09 -21.10 -18.48
N ARG A 90 11.01 -21.03 -17.51
CA ARG A 90 10.95 -21.83 -16.28
C ARG A 90 9.74 -21.53 -15.40
N MET A 91 9.04 -20.40 -15.60
CA MET A 91 7.78 -20.14 -14.90
C MET A 91 6.73 -21.23 -15.15
N GLU A 92 6.76 -21.88 -16.32
CA GLU A 92 5.83 -22.95 -16.67
C GLU A 92 6.32 -24.36 -16.29
N LEU A 93 7.60 -24.50 -15.96
CA LEU A 93 8.28 -25.79 -15.76
C LEU A 93 8.61 -26.06 -14.29
N ALA A 94 9.07 -25.04 -13.56
CA ALA A 94 9.47 -25.19 -12.17
C ALA A 94 8.24 -25.16 -11.26
N PHE A 95 8.06 -26.23 -10.47
CA PHE A 95 6.88 -26.41 -9.60
C PHE A 95 6.55 -25.18 -8.76
N PHE A 96 7.53 -24.63 -8.04
CA PHE A 96 7.30 -23.49 -7.16
C PHE A 96 6.94 -22.22 -7.94
N LEU A 97 7.61 -21.95 -9.06
CA LEU A 97 7.29 -20.79 -9.89
C LEU A 97 5.87 -20.89 -10.43
N LYS A 98 5.54 -22.03 -11.04
CA LYS A 98 4.24 -22.27 -11.67
C LYS A 98 3.07 -22.11 -10.71
N TYR A 99 3.20 -22.66 -9.50
CA TYR A 99 2.05 -22.81 -8.61
C TYR A 99 2.04 -21.86 -7.41
N LEU A 100 3.14 -21.18 -7.08
CA LEU A 100 3.22 -20.45 -5.81
C LEU A 100 3.90 -19.08 -5.88
N ILE A 101 5.07 -18.97 -6.53
CA ILE A 101 5.98 -17.83 -6.32
C ILE A 101 6.51 -17.15 -7.59
N SER A 102 5.99 -17.47 -8.79
CA SER A 102 6.10 -16.53 -9.92
C SER A 102 5.29 -15.26 -9.63
N SER A 103 5.55 -14.17 -10.35
CA SER A 103 4.80 -12.92 -10.20
C SER A 103 3.29 -13.17 -10.20
N GLN A 104 2.80 -13.80 -11.27
CA GLN A 104 1.37 -14.03 -11.46
C GLN A 104 0.81 -14.98 -10.41
N ALA A 105 1.46 -16.12 -10.14
CA ALA A 105 0.97 -17.09 -9.16
C ALA A 105 0.89 -16.48 -7.76
N ALA A 106 1.92 -15.73 -7.34
CA ALA A 106 1.97 -15.11 -6.02
C ALA A 106 0.87 -14.03 -5.86
N ILE A 107 0.62 -13.23 -6.90
CA ILE A 107 -0.46 -12.22 -6.90
C ILE A 107 -1.84 -12.91 -6.88
N MET A 108 -2.01 -14.04 -7.58
CA MET A 108 -3.26 -14.82 -7.52
C MET A 108 -3.51 -15.40 -6.13
N TRP A 109 -2.48 -15.90 -5.46
CA TRP A 109 -2.59 -16.32 -4.05
C TRP A 109 -2.90 -15.15 -3.12
N MET A 110 -2.29 -13.99 -3.32
CA MET A 110 -2.64 -12.77 -2.59
C MET A 110 -4.14 -12.47 -2.73
N CYS A 111 -4.68 -12.47 -3.95
CA CYS A 111 -6.10 -12.25 -4.21
C CYS A 111 -6.99 -13.26 -3.49
N ALA A 112 -6.68 -14.55 -3.59
CA ALA A 112 -7.43 -15.62 -2.92
C ALA A 112 -7.40 -15.45 -1.39
N LEU A 113 -6.22 -15.19 -0.82
CA LEU A 113 -6.04 -15.02 0.63
C LEU A 113 -6.75 -13.79 1.16
N PHE A 114 -6.77 -12.67 0.42
CA PHE A 114 -7.58 -11.52 0.82
C PHE A 114 -9.07 -11.83 0.78
N GLY A 115 -9.55 -12.55 -0.24
CA GLY A 115 -10.95 -13.01 -0.27
C GLY A 115 -11.32 -13.87 0.94
N LEU A 116 -10.46 -14.84 1.28
CA LEU A 116 -10.63 -15.69 2.48
C LEU A 116 -10.53 -14.88 3.77
N ALA A 117 -9.62 -13.91 3.85
CA ALA A 117 -9.49 -13.01 5.00
C ALA A 117 -10.78 -12.20 5.21
N THR A 118 -11.38 -11.67 4.15
CA THR A 118 -12.66 -10.94 4.20
C THR A 118 -13.76 -11.80 4.82
N VAL A 119 -13.89 -13.05 4.36
CA VAL A 119 -14.87 -14.01 4.92
C VAL A 119 -14.57 -14.28 6.39
N ALA A 120 -13.30 -14.53 6.75
CA ALA A 120 -12.90 -14.81 8.12
C ALA A 120 -13.18 -13.64 9.08
N TYR A 121 -12.90 -12.39 8.67
CA TYR A 121 -13.22 -11.22 9.48
C TYR A 121 -14.72 -11.02 9.66
N TRP A 122 -15.52 -11.14 8.60
CA TRP A 122 -16.98 -11.01 8.71
C TRP A 122 -17.60 -12.12 9.55
N ALA A 123 -17.19 -13.37 9.32
CA ALA A 123 -17.64 -14.50 10.13
C ALA A 123 -17.22 -14.32 11.60
N GLY A 124 -15.98 -13.90 11.86
CA GLY A 124 -15.49 -13.57 13.20
C GLY A 124 -16.27 -12.45 13.87
N LEU A 125 -16.65 -11.41 13.13
CA LEU A 125 -17.44 -10.29 13.64
C LEU A 125 -18.83 -10.74 14.06
N LEU A 126 -19.52 -11.45 13.17
CA LEU A 126 -20.90 -11.88 13.38
C LEU A 126 -21.00 -12.94 14.49
N ALA A 127 -20.09 -13.91 14.48
CA ALA A 127 -20.02 -15.00 15.45
C ALA A 127 -19.32 -14.62 16.77
N ARG A 128 -18.74 -13.42 16.88
CA ARG A 128 -17.89 -12.99 18.02
C ARG A 128 -16.75 -13.97 18.32
N SER A 129 -16.14 -14.52 17.27
CA SER A 129 -15.07 -15.52 17.38
C SER A 129 -13.71 -14.87 17.23
N GLU A 130 -12.93 -14.84 18.32
CA GLU A 130 -11.54 -14.35 18.29
C GLU A 130 -10.64 -15.19 17.36
N PHE A 131 -10.88 -16.50 17.31
CA PHE A 131 -10.16 -17.39 16.40
C PHE A 131 -10.33 -16.96 14.94
N LEU A 132 -11.56 -16.72 14.49
CA LEU A 132 -11.83 -16.30 13.11
C LEU A 132 -11.23 -14.92 12.80
N MET A 133 -11.27 -14.00 13.77
CA MET A 133 -10.61 -12.70 13.62
C MET A 133 -9.10 -12.83 13.45
N LYS A 134 -8.45 -13.65 14.29
CA LYS A 134 -7.01 -13.93 14.20
C LYS A 134 -6.66 -14.63 12.88
N THR A 135 -7.52 -15.51 12.40
CA THR A 135 -7.39 -16.14 11.09
C THR A 135 -7.45 -15.09 9.98
N GLY A 136 -8.39 -14.14 10.04
CA GLY A 136 -8.44 -13.00 9.10
C GLY A 136 -7.15 -12.20 9.08
N SER A 137 -6.58 -11.88 10.25
CA SER A 137 -5.28 -11.18 10.35
C SER A 137 -4.13 -11.99 9.76
N THR A 138 -4.09 -13.29 10.05
CA THR A 138 -3.03 -14.19 9.58
C THR A 138 -3.07 -14.35 8.05
N LEU A 139 -4.28 -14.56 7.50
CA LEU A 139 -4.50 -14.61 6.04
C LEU A 139 -4.11 -13.29 5.38
N SER A 140 -4.41 -12.15 6.00
CA SER A 140 -4.01 -10.82 5.49
C SER A 140 -2.49 -10.66 5.47
N TRP A 141 -1.78 -11.08 6.51
CA TRP A 141 -0.31 -11.07 6.53
C TRP A 141 0.30 -12.00 5.46
N ALA A 142 -0.28 -13.18 5.26
CA ALA A 142 0.13 -14.10 4.21
C ALA A 142 -0.12 -13.50 2.81
N ALA A 143 -1.28 -12.88 2.59
CA ALA A 143 -1.60 -12.19 1.35
C ALA A 143 -0.61 -11.07 1.06
N ILE A 144 -0.30 -10.22 2.05
CA ILE A 144 0.67 -9.13 1.90
C ILE A 144 2.05 -9.69 1.53
N THR A 145 2.48 -10.76 2.20
CA THR A 145 3.77 -11.40 1.91
C THR A 145 3.83 -11.86 0.46
N LEU A 146 2.81 -12.59 -0.01
CA LEU A 146 2.78 -13.10 -1.38
C LEU A 146 2.62 -12.00 -2.44
N GLY A 147 1.86 -10.93 -2.16
CA GLY A 147 1.76 -9.83 -3.10
C GLY A 147 3.08 -9.06 -3.23
N PHE A 148 3.82 -8.82 -2.14
CA PHE A 148 5.17 -8.25 -2.23
C PHE A 148 6.15 -9.19 -2.93
N VAL A 149 6.10 -10.48 -2.65
CA VAL A 149 6.90 -11.48 -3.39
C VAL A 149 6.58 -11.39 -4.87
N GLY A 150 5.30 -11.33 -5.24
CA GLY A 150 4.84 -11.19 -6.61
C GLY A 150 5.43 -9.95 -7.28
N LEU A 151 5.37 -8.77 -6.64
CA LEU A 151 5.98 -7.55 -7.17
C LEU A 151 7.52 -7.67 -7.28
N MET A 152 8.21 -8.19 -6.27
CA MET A 152 9.68 -8.34 -6.34
C MET A 152 10.11 -9.31 -7.45
N VAL A 153 9.38 -10.41 -7.64
CA VAL A 153 9.65 -11.38 -8.70
C VAL A 153 9.28 -10.80 -10.07
N ARG A 154 8.17 -10.04 -10.17
CA ARG A 154 7.79 -9.31 -11.39
C ARG A 154 8.86 -8.34 -11.85
N TRP A 155 9.49 -7.64 -10.90
CA TRP A 155 10.60 -6.76 -11.21
C TRP A 155 11.74 -7.53 -11.89
N TYR A 156 12.09 -8.72 -11.37
CA TYR A 156 13.10 -9.57 -12.00
C TYR A 156 12.65 -10.14 -13.36
N GLU A 157 11.42 -10.65 -13.46
CA GLU A 157 10.84 -11.15 -14.72
C GLU A 157 10.88 -10.09 -15.83
N SER A 158 10.65 -8.81 -15.50
CA SER A 158 10.72 -7.72 -16.46
C SER A 158 12.11 -7.58 -17.10
N TYR A 159 13.19 -7.86 -16.36
CA TYR A 159 14.56 -7.87 -16.89
C TYR A 159 14.89 -9.14 -17.69
N LEU A 160 14.22 -10.26 -17.41
CA LEU A 160 14.37 -11.48 -18.22
C LEU A 160 13.72 -11.34 -19.60
N ILE A 161 12.69 -10.50 -19.73
CA ILE A 161 12.08 -10.16 -21.02
C ILE A 161 13.04 -9.30 -21.86
N GLY A 162 13.60 -8.25 -21.25
CA GLY A 162 14.55 -7.37 -21.92
C GLY A 162 15.06 -6.28 -20.98
N ALA A 163 16.30 -5.85 -21.19
CA ALA A 163 16.91 -4.78 -20.37
C ALA A 163 16.20 -3.42 -20.53
N ASP A 164 15.58 -3.19 -21.70
CA ASP A 164 14.76 -2.02 -22.02
C ASP A 164 13.32 -2.11 -21.49
N VAL A 165 12.89 -3.32 -21.12
CA VAL A 165 11.60 -3.60 -20.47
C VAL A 165 11.71 -3.55 -18.96
N GLY A 166 12.88 -3.86 -18.39
CA GLY A 166 13.08 -3.94 -16.94
C GLY A 166 12.69 -2.68 -16.16
N HIS A 167 11.73 -2.81 -15.22
CA HIS A 167 11.28 -1.68 -14.39
C HIS A 167 10.65 -2.12 -13.06
N ILE A 168 10.59 -1.18 -12.11
CA ILE A 168 9.86 -1.37 -10.84
C ILE A 168 8.36 -1.49 -11.12
N PRO A 169 7.64 -2.49 -10.56
CA PRO A 169 6.25 -2.78 -10.92
C PRO A 169 5.26 -1.81 -10.24
N VAL A 170 5.22 -0.58 -10.74
CA VAL A 170 4.27 0.47 -10.38
C VAL A 170 3.83 1.28 -11.62
N SER A 171 3.83 0.64 -12.80
CA SER A 171 3.72 1.33 -14.09
C SER A 171 2.31 1.33 -14.69
N ASN A 172 1.48 0.35 -14.35
CA ASN A 172 0.15 0.16 -14.92
C ASN A 172 -0.92 -0.07 -13.85
N LEU A 173 -2.20 -0.05 -14.26
CA LEU A 173 -3.34 -0.21 -13.36
C LEU A 173 -3.32 -1.54 -12.58
N TYR A 174 -2.85 -2.63 -13.19
CA TYR A 174 -2.75 -3.92 -12.49
C TYR A 174 -1.79 -3.83 -11.30
N GLU A 175 -0.57 -3.35 -11.54
CA GLU A 175 0.49 -3.25 -10.53
C GLU A 175 0.13 -2.29 -9.40
N VAL A 176 -0.43 -1.13 -9.75
CA VAL A 176 -0.76 -0.13 -8.73
C VAL A 176 -1.97 -0.53 -7.89
N PHE A 177 -2.91 -1.34 -8.40
CA PHE A 177 -3.97 -1.95 -7.59
C PHE A 177 -3.44 -3.03 -6.64
N VAL A 178 -2.45 -3.82 -7.07
CA VAL A 178 -1.73 -4.73 -6.17
C VAL A 178 -1.09 -3.92 -5.04
N LEU A 179 -0.37 -2.84 -5.38
CA LEU A 179 0.24 -1.94 -4.39
C LEU A 179 -0.80 -1.31 -3.45
N PHE A 180 -1.95 -0.90 -3.97
CA PHE A 180 -3.07 -0.38 -3.18
C PHE A 180 -3.54 -1.39 -2.13
N CYS A 181 -3.77 -2.65 -2.52
CA CYS A 181 -4.16 -3.72 -1.60
C CYS A 181 -3.11 -3.90 -0.51
N LEU A 182 -1.83 -3.98 -0.88
CA LEU A 182 -0.71 -4.19 0.04
C LEU A 182 -0.59 -3.06 1.07
N ILE A 183 -0.55 -1.81 0.60
CA ILE A 183 -0.37 -0.65 1.47
C ILE A 183 -1.59 -0.47 2.39
N THR A 184 -2.81 -0.58 1.86
CA THR A 184 -4.05 -0.47 2.65
C THR A 184 -4.11 -1.55 3.73
N ALA A 185 -3.78 -2.80 3.39
CA ALA A 185 -3.76 -3.91 4.34
C ALA A 185 -2.67 -3.74 5.41
N MET A 186 -1.47 -3.31 5.04
CA MET A 186 -0.39 -3.02 6.00
C MET A 186 -0.79 -1.92 6.99
N MET A 187 -1.36 -0.82 6.50
CA MET A 187 -1.85 0.26 7.38
C MET A 187 -2.94 -0.25 8.31
N TYR A 188 -3.90 -1.01 7.79
CA TYR A 188 -4.92 -1.62 8.61
C TYR A 188 -4.33 -2.52 9.70
N LEU A 189 -3.42 -3.44 9.38
CA LEU A 189 -2.80 -4.35 10.35
C LEU A 189 -1.95 -3.60 11.40
N TYR A 190 -1.33 -2.49 11.00
CA TYR A 190 -0.67 -1.58 11.96
C TYR A 190 -1.69 -1.01 12.97
N TYR A 191 -2.81 -0.46 12.48
CA TYR A 191 -3.86 0.08 13.35
C TYR A 191 -4.56 -0.99 14.18
N GLU A 192 -4.83 -2.16 13.60
CA GLU A 192 -5.37 -3.32 14.28
C GLU A 192 -4.50 -3.68 15.50
N ALA A 193 -3.18 -3.80 15.31
CA ALA A 193 -2.26 -4.11 16.40
C ALA A 193 -2.16 -2.97 17.42
N ARG A 194 -2.18 -1.71 16.97
CA ARG A 194 -2.03 -0.54 17.83
C ARG A 194 -3.24 -0.28 18.73
N TYR A 195 -4.44 -0.57 18.22
CA TYR A 195 -5.72 -0.33 18.90
C TYR A 195 -6.40 -1.60 19.42
N GLN A 196 -5.90 -2.78 19.05
CA GLN A 196 -6.49 -4.09 19.38
C GLN A 196 -7.91 -4.24 18.83
N THR A 197 -8.16 -3.73 17.62
CA THR A 197 -9.49 -3.62 17.00
C THR A 197 -9.65 -4.45 15.72
N ARG A 198 -9.49 -5.77 15.83
CA ARG A 198 -9.64 -6.72 14.70
C ARG A 198 -10.99 -6.66 13.99
N GLN A 199 -12.02 -6.20 14.70
CA GLN A 199 -13.37 -6.06 14.19
C GLN A 199 -13.45 -5.16 12.96
N MET A 200 -12.57 -4.15 12.87
CA MET A 200 -12.56 -3.21 11.76
C MET A 200 -12.06 -3.84 10.46
N GLY A 201 -11.39 -4.98 10.53
CA GLY A 201 -10.94 -5.74 9.36
C GLY A 201 -12.09 -6.16 8.46
N ALA A 202 -13.26 -6.44 9.02
CA ALA A 202 -14.45 -6.76 8.24
C ALA A 202 -14.79 -5.65 7.24
N PHE A 203 -14.66 -4.38 7.62
CA PHE A 203 -14.96 -3.24 6.75
C PHE A 203 -13.80 -2.92 5.81
N VAL A 204 -12.56 -2.88 6.33
CA VAL A 204 -11.41 -2.49 5.53
C VAL A 204 -11.13 -3.51 4.43
N LEU A 205 -11.35 -4.79 4.69
CA LEU A 205 -11.17 -5.82 3.67
C LEU A 205 -12.21 -5.72 2.54
N LEU A 206 -13.34 -5.01 2.70
CA LEU A 206 -14.28 -4.81 1.59
C LEU A 206 -13.70 -3.96 0.47
N VAL A 207 -13.01 -2.85 0.80
CA VAL A 207 -12.38 -2.01 -0.24
C VAL A 207 -11.18 -2.73 -0.87
N ILE A 208 -10.45 -3.53 -0.09
CA ILE A 208 -9.37 -4.40 -0.62
C ILE A 208 -9.97 -5.49 -1.52
N SER A 209 -11.08 -6.12 -1.15
CA SER A 209 -11.76 -7.12 -1.98
C SER A 209 -12.33 -6.52 -3.26
N ALA A 210 -12.81 -5.27 -3.24
CA ALA A 210 -13.21 -4.57 -4.46
C ALA A 210 -12.01 -4.36 -5.40
N ALA A 211 -10.86 -3.95 -4.86
CA ALA A 211 -9.61 -3.84 -5.62
C ALA A 211 -9.12 -5.21 -6.14
N VAL A 212 -9.23 -6.28 -5.36
CA VAL A 212 -8.98 -7.66 -5.80
C VAL A 212 -9.92 -8.06 -6.94
N GLY A 213 -11.21 -7.74 -6.84
CA GLY A 213 -12.17 -7.97 -7.92
C GLY A 213 -11.76 -7.28 -9.22
N PHE A 214 -11.32 -6.02 -9.12
CA PHE A 214 -10.76 -5.29 -10.27
C PHE A 214 -9.51 -5.97 -10.83
N ILE A 215 -8.55 -6.36 -9.98
CA ILE A 215 -7.32 -7.07 -10.41
C ILE A 215 -7.68 -8.33 -11.19
N LEU A 216 -8.60 -9.15 -10.67
CA LEU A 216 -9.01 -10.40 -11.30
C LEU A 216 -9.71 -10.13 -12.64
N TRP A 217 -10.68 -9.20 -12.68
CA TRP A 217 -11.34 -8.81 -13.92
C TRP A 217 -10.34 -8.30 -14.96
N TYR A 218 -9.46 -7.38 -14.59
CA TYR A 218 -8.47 -6.78 -15.48
C TYR A 218 -7.44 -7.81 -15.98
N THR A 219 -7.11 -8.82 -15.16
CA THR A 219 -6.24 -9.94 -15.56
C THR A 219 -6.92 -10.82 -16.61
N PHE A 220 -8.14 -11.27 -16.36
CA PHE A 220 -8.80 -12.29 -17.19
C PHE A 220 -9.47 -11.72 -18.44
N ASP A 221 -9.98 -10.49 -18.38
CA ASP A 221 -10.70 -9.86 -19.49
C ASP A 221 -9.78 -9.02 -20.38
N ARG A 222 -8.79 -8.34 -19.78
CA ARG A 222 -7.89 -7.41 -20.49
C ARG A 222 -6.46 -7.93 -20.68
N GLY A 223 -6.12 -9.11 -20.14
CA GLY A 223 -4.76 -9.67 -20.25
C GLY A 223 -3.69 -8.82 -19.56
N ALA A 224 -4.06 -7.91 -18.65
CA ALA A 224 -3.17 -6.86 -18.14
C ALA A 224 -2.10 -7.34 -17.14
N HIS A 225 -2.01 -8.66 -16.94
CA HIS A 225 -0.96 -9.27 -16.12
C HIS A 225 0.36 -9.42 -16.89
N GLU A 226 0.35 -9.29 -18.22
CA GLU A 226 1.56 -9.26 -19.03
C GLU A 226 2.45 -8.07 -18.67
N ILE A 227 3.77 -8.26 -18.76
CA ILE A 227 4.73 -7.17 -18.54
C ILE A 227 4.98 -6.49 -19.89
N GLN A 228 4.68 -5.20 -19.95
CA GLN A 228 4.85 -4.38 -21.15
C GLN A 228 5.98 -3.35 -20.95
N PRO A 229 6.65 -2.89 -22.02
CA PRO A 229 7.65 -1.83 -21.92
C PRO A 229 7.06 -0.52 -21.38
N LEU A 230 7.86 0.25 -20.63
CA LEU A 230 7.44 1.56 -20.14
C LEU A 230 7.24 2.55 -21.30
N VAL A 231 6.12 3.27 -21.28
CA VAL A 231 5.93 4.46 -22.12
C VAL A 231 6.97 5.54 -21.76
N PRO A 232 7.45 6.34 -22.75
CA PRO A 232 8.57 7.26 -22.54
C PRO A 232 8.41 8.22 -21.35
N ALA A 233 7.20 8.74 -21.12
CA ALA A 233 6.91 9.68 -20.02
C ALA A 233 7.10 9.07 -18.62
N LEU A 234 7.03 7.74 -18.48
CA LEU A 234 7.21 7.02 -17.21
C LEU A 234 8.67 6.65 -16.94
N LYS A 235 9.59 6.90 -17.88
CA LYS A 235 11.04 6.65 -17.72
C LYS A 235 11.70 7.76 -16.90
N SER A 236 11.21 8.01 -15.69
CA SER A 236 11.71 9.06 -14.78
C SER A 236 11.87 8.57 -13.34
N TRP A 237 12.84 9.13 -12.62
CA TRP A 237 13.07 8.89 -11.19
C TRP A 237 11.89 9.34 -10.33
N TRP A 238 11.19 10.41 -10.72
CA TRP A 238 10.07 10.94 -9.97
C TRP A 238 8.92 9.96 -9.88
N MET A 239 8.62 9.23 -10.96
CA MET A 239 7.57 8.21 -11.00
C MET A 239 7.78 7.15 -9.91
N LYS A 240 9.02 6.68 -9.75
CA LYS A 240 9.39 5.64 -8.77
C LYS A 240 9.09 6.05 -7.32
N LEU A 241 9.05 7.35 -7.01
CA LEU A 241 8.76 7.88 -5.67
C LEU A 241 7.33 8.42 -5.54
N HIS A 242 6.86 9.13 -6.56
CA HIS A 242 5.54 9.75 -6.63
C HIS A 242 4.42 8.71 -6.50
N VAL A 243 4.50 7.62 -7.29
CA VAL A 243 3.42 6.62 -7.35
C VAL A 243 3.27 5.93 -5.99
N PRO A 244 4.31 5.37 -5.34
CA PRO A 244 4.16 4.80 -4.00
C PRO A 244 3.64 5.80 -2.95
N ALA A 245 4.08 7.06 -3.00
CA ALA A 245 3.59 8.10 -2.07
C ALA A 245 2.08 8.36 -2.24
N ASN A 246 1.57 8.39 -3.47
CA ASN A 246 0.14 8.49 -3.73
C ASN A 246 -0.64 7.33 -3.10
N PHE A 247 -0.14 6.10 -3.21
CA PHE A 247 -0.85 4.92 -2.71
C PHE A 247 -0.85 4.81 -1.17
N ILE A 248 0.13 5.41 -0.48
CA ILE A 248 0.05 5.63 0.97
C ILE A 248 -1.11 6.59 1.28
N GLY A 249 -1.26 7.66 0.50
CA GLY A 249 -2.40 8.58 0.55
C GLY A 249 -3.75 7.86 0.35
N TYR A 250 -3.92 7.24 -0.83
CA TYR A 250 -5.16 6.57 -1.22
C TYR A 250 -5.56 5.43 -0.29
N GLY A 251 -4.60 4.60 0.13
CA GLY A 251 -4.90 3.54 1.09
C GLY A 251 -5.32 4.10 2.45
N SER A 252 -4.71 5.20 2.91
CA SER A 252 -5.07 5.84 4.19
C SER A 252 -6.47 6.43 4.16
N PHE A 253 -6.83 7.09 3.06
CA PHE A 253 -8.16 7.62 2.81
C PHE A 253 -9.21 6.52 2.73
N SER A 254 -8.88 5.42 2.04
CA SER A 254 -9.76 4.25 1.91
C SER A 254 -9.98 3.54 3.25
N LEU A 255 -8.91 3.38 4.04
CA LEU A 255 -8.99 2.90 5.42
C LEU A 255 -9.93 3.79 6.24
N SER A 256 -9.73 5.11 6.23
CA SER A 256 -10.57 6.03 7.00
C SER A 256 -12.04 5.98 6.58
N ALA A 257 -12.32 5.84 5.28
CA ALA A 257 -13.69 5.71 4.79
C ALA A 257 -14.35 4.42 5.31
N MET A 258 -13.65 3.28 5.26
CA MET A 258 -14.18 2.00 5.76
C MET A 258 -14.38 2.03 7.29
N LEU A 259 -13.47 2.69 8.02
CA LEU A 259 -13.68 2.96 9.43
C LEU A 259 -14.92 3.83 9.65
N GLY A 260 -15.13 4.86 8.83
CA GLY A 260 -16.31 5.72 8.84
C GLY A 260 -17.62 4.96 8.62
N VAL A 261 -17.65 3.97 7.72
CA VAL A 261 -18.82 3.08 7.55
C VAL A 261 -19.12 2.35 8.85
N GLY A 262 -18.12 1.73 9.48
CA GLY A 262 -18.31 1.05 10.77
C GLY A 262 -18.75 1.99 11.88
N TYR A 263 -18.19 3.21 11.93
CA TYR A 263 -18.62 4.27 12.85
C TYR A 263 -20.13 4.54 12.69
N LEU A 264 -20.59 4.80 11.47
CA LEU A 264 -21.97 5.18 11.18
C LEU A 264 -22.97 4.07 11.50
N LEU A 265 -22.60 2.80 11.29
CA LEU A 265 -23.42 1.67 11.68
C LEU A 265 -23.53 1.59 13.21
N ALA A 266 -22.40 1.66 13.93
CA ALA A 266 -22.37 1.62 15.38
C ALA A 266 -23.17 2.77 16.02
N ASP A 267 -23.03 3.99 15.49
CA ASP A 267 -23.74 5.20 15.93
C ASP A 267 -25.27 5.03 15.81
N ARG A 268 -25.73 4.31 14.77
CA ARG A 268 -27.14 3.95 14.58
C ARG A 268 -27.60 2.71 15.35
N GLY A 269 -26.76 2.15 16.23
CA GLY A 269 -27.06 0.94 16.99
C GLY A 269 -26.88 -0.38 16.20
N ILE A 270 -26.50 -0.31 14.92
CA ILE A 270 -26.27 -1.48 14.07
C ILE A 270 -24.86 -2.02 14.35
N LEU A 271 -24.75 -3.28 14.76
CA LEU A 271 -23.47 -3.90 15.16
C LEU A 271 -22.76 -3.18 16.32
N ALA A 272 -23.41 -2.23 17.00
CA ALA A 272 -22.78 -1.42 18.06
C ALA A 272 -22.16 -2.27 19.19
N SER A 273 -22.79 -3.39 19.55
CA SER A 273 -22.27 -4.35 20.54
C SER A 273 -21.11 -5.23 20.06
N ARG A 274 -20.75 -5.13 18.77
CA ARG A 274 -19.70 -5.92 18.12
C ARG A 274 -18.53 -5.06 17.64
N LEU A 275 -18.68 -3.73 17.60
CA LEU A 275 -17.66 -2.83 17.11
C LEU A 275 -16.92 -2.14 18.27
N PRO A 276 -15.71 -1.61 18.03
CA PRO A 276 -15.01 -0.80 19.00
C PRO A 276 -15.82 0.45 19.37
N LYS A 277 -15.46 1.09 20.48
CA LYS A 277 -16.06 2.37 20.87
C LYS A 277 -15.88 3.42 19.77
N LEU A 278 -16.87 4.28 19.60
CA LEU A 278 -16.90 5.30 18.55
C LEU A 278 -15.66 6.22 18.60
N GLU A 279 -15.16 6.55 19.80
CA GLU A 279 -13.98 7.39 19.97
C GLU A 279 -12.70 6.72 19.44
N ILE A 280 -12.62 5.39 19.51
CA ILE A 280 -11.48 4.63 18.96
C ILE A 280 -11.52 4.69 17.43
N ILE A 281 -12.69 4.46 16.83
CA ILE A 281 -12.86 4.49 15.38
C ILE A 281 -12.56 5.88 14.84
N ASP A 282 -13.10 6.93 15.49
CA ASP A 282 -12.89 8.33 15.14
C ASP A 282 -11.41 8.78 15.28
N ASP A 283 -10.67 8.31 16.30
CA ASP A 283 -9.23 8.56 16.43
C ASP A 283 -8.41 7.84 15.35
N MET A 284 -8.75 6.59 15.02
CA MET A 284 -8.12 5.85 13.93
C MET A 284 -8.34 6.54 12.58
N MET A 285 -9.56 7.02 12.31
CA MET A 285 -9.89 7.79 11.10
C MET A 285 -9.04 9.06 10.98
N TYR A 286 -8.97 9.85 12.05
CA TYR A 286 -8.16 11.07 12.08
C TYR A 286 -6.69 10.78 11.76
N LYS A 287 -6.10 9.76 12.40
CA LYS A 287 -4.69 9.41 12.17
C LYS A 287 -4.44 8.85 10.78
N ALA A 288 -5.37 8.06 10.25
CA ALA A 288 -5.30 7.59 8.87
C ALA A 288 -5.33 8.77 7.90
N ILE A 289 -6.30 9.69 8.01
CA ILE A 289 -6.37 10.87 7.14
C ILE A 289 -5.13 11.76 7.30
N ALA A 290 -4.60 11.94 8.51
CA ALA A 290 -3.41 12.75 8.73
C ALA A 290 -2.17 12.18 8.02
N ILE A 291 -1.94 10.87 8.11
CA ILE A 291 -0.86 10.19 7.37
C ILE A 291 -1.11 10.30 5.87
N GLY A 292 -2.35 10.00 5.44
CA GLY A 292 -2.74 10.05 4.04
C GLY A 292 -2.49 11.42 3.42
N PHE A 293 -2.90 12.48 4.11
CA PHE A 293 -2.71 13.86 3.67
C PHE A 293 -1.23 14.26 3.60
N ALA A 294 -0.41 13.85 4.57
CA ALA A 294 1.02 14.13 4.55
C ALA A 294 1.71 13.49 3.34
N PHE A 295 1.47 12.20 3.10
CA PHE A 295 2.05 11.49 1.95
C PHE A 295 1.47 11.95 0.62
N PHE A 296 0.17 12.27 0.57
CA PHE A 296 -0.46 12.81 -0.63
C PHE A 296 0.10 14.20 -0.97
N THR A 297 0.41 15.04 0.03
CA THR A 297 1.10 16.32 -0.18
C THR A 297 2.49 16.13 -0.78
N ILE A 298 3.28 15.19 -0.24
CA ILE A 298 4.58 14.82 -0.80
C ILE A 298 4.40 14.34 -2.24
N ALA A 299 3.41 13.48 -2.50
CA ALA A 299 3.13 12.98 -3.83
C ALA A 299 2.76 14.11 -4.79
N THR A 300 1.90 15.07 -4.42
CA THR A 300 1.56 16.22 -5.26
C THR A 300 2.81 17.04 -5.64
N ILE A 301 3.73 17.28 -4.68
CA ILE A 301 4.98 18.00 -4.96
C ILE A 301 5.87 17.20 -5.92
N LEU A 302 6.05 15.90 -5.67
CA LEU A 302 6.83 15.02 -6.56
C LEU A 302 6.20 14.91 -7.96
N GLY A 303 4.87 14.95 -8.05
CA GLY A 303 4.13 14.93 -9.31
C GLY A 303 4.36 16.21 -10.11
N ALA A 304 4.36 17.37 -9.46
CA ALA A 304 4.69 18.64 -10.11
C ALA A 304 6.13 18.66 -10.64
N MET A 305 7.08 18.09 -9.89
CA MET A 305 8.48 17.95 -10.34
C MET A 305 8.60 17.03 -11.56
N TRP A 306 7.87 15.91 -11.57
CA TRP A 306 7.77 15.03 -12.73
C TRP A 306 7.15 15.74 -13.95
N ALA A 307 6.06 16.48 -13.76
CA ALA A 307 5.39 17.21 -14.84
C ALA A 307 6.33 18.24 -15.49
N ALA A 308 7.17 18.91 -14.69
CA ALA A 308 8.16 19.85 -15.21
C ALA A 308 9.19 19.18 -16.12
N GLU A 309 9.67 17.98 -15.75
CA GLU A 309 10.60 17.20 -16.57
C GLU A 309 9.92 16.66 -17.84
N ALA A 310 8.70 16.17 -17.72
CA ALA A 310 8.02 15.52 -18.83
C ALA A 310 7.48 16.53 -19.86
N TRP A 311 6.85 17.63 -19.40
CA TRP A 311 6.03 18.51 -20.24
C TRP A 311 6.48 19.98 -20.20
N GLY A 312 7.57 20.29 -19.49
CA GLY A 312 8.19 21.62 -19.47
C GLY A 312 7.56 22.62 -18.48
N GLY A 313 6.59 22.21 -17.66
CA GLY A 313 5.95 23.04 -16.63
C GLY A 313 5.47 22.25 -15.42
N TYR A 314 5.48 22.88 -14.23
CA TYR A 314 5.12 22.21 -12.97
C TYR A 314 3.63 21.90 -12.80
N TRP A 315 2.77 22.63 -13.52
CA TRP A 315 1.32 22.50 -13.45
C TRP A 315 0.69 23.04 -14.73
N SER A 316 -0.23 22.29 -15.29
CA SER A 316 -0.90 22.53 -16.56
C SER A 316 -2.43 22.64 -16.45
N TRP A 317 -2.99 22.46 -15.24
CA TRP A 317 -4.44 22.37 -15.00
C TRP A 317 -5.12 21.21 -15.75
N ASP A 318 -4.34 20.19 -16.12
CA ASP A 318 -4.86 18.93 -16.64
C ASP A 318 -5.92 18.34 -15.69
N PRO A 319 -6.93 17.60 -16.19
CA PRO A 319 -7.92 16.98 -15.33
C PRO A 319 -7.34 16.18 -14.16
N LYS A 320 -6.23 15.45 -14.33
CA LYS A 320 -5.63 14.71 -13.20
C LYS A 320 -5.05 15.63 -12.14
N GLU A 321 -4.34 16.66 -12.56
CA GLU A 321 -3.76 17.66 -11.67
C GLU A 321 -4.88 18.37 -10.89
N THR A 322 -5.92 18.82 -11.59
CA THR A 322 -7.07 19.49 -10.99
C THR A 322 -7.77 18.60 -9.97
N TRP A 323 -7.99 17.32 -10.28
CA TRP A 323 -8.61 16.38 -9.35
C TRP A 323 -7.71 16.00 -8.18
N ALA A 324 -6.39 15.95 -8.38
CA ALA A 324 -5.45 15.81 -7.27
C ALA A 324 -5.55 17.00 -6.30
N LEU A 325 -5.68 18.23 -6.80
CA LEU A 325 -5.93 19.41 -5.96
C LEU A 325 -7.27 19.33 -5.22
N ILE A 326 -8.34 18.86 -5.86
CA ILE A 326 -9.65 18.65 -5.21
C ILE A 326 -9.54 17.64 -4.07
N VAL A 327 -8.86 16.51 -4.28
CA VAL A 327 -8.61 15.51 -3.23
C VAL A 327 -7.82 16.13 -2.08
N TRP A 328 -6.77 16.89 -2.40
CA TRP A 328 -5.94 17.57 -1.40
C TRP A 328 -6.77 18.55 -0.56
N LEU A 329 -7.55 19.42 -1.19
CA LEU A 329 -8.42 20.40 -0.51
C LEU A 329 -9.50 19.73 0.32
N ASN A 330 -10.09 18.63 -0.16
CA ASN A 330 -11.09 17.86 0.57
C ASN A 330 -10.55 17.35 1.93
N TYR A 331 -9.39 16.71 1.93
CA TYR A 331 -8.80 16.19 3.17
C TYR A 331 -8.13 17.27 4.02
N ALA A 332 -7.61 18.34 3.41
CA ALA A 332 -7.16 19.53 4.14
C ALA A 332 -8.33 20.14 4.93
N ALA A 333 -9.50 20.33 4.30
CA ALA A 333 -10.70 20.86 4.95
C ALA A 333 -11.18 19.93 6.07
N TRP A 334 -11.20 18.61 5.83
CA TRP A 334 -11.54 17.61 6.84
C TRP A 334 -10.63 17.74 8.09
N LEU A 335 -9.31 17.78 7.89
CA LEU A 335 -8.34 17.93 8.98
C LEU A 335 -8.44 19.29 9.67
N HIS A 336 -8.63 20.37 8.92
CA HIS A 336 -8.77 21.72 9.45
C HIS A 336 -9.98 21.82 10.38
N ILE A 337 -11.14 21.33 9.96
CA ILE A 337 -12.35 21.34 10.78
C ILE A 337 -12.19 20.45 12.01
N ARG A 338 -11.56 19.29 11.85
CA ARG A 338 -11.26 18.37 12.96
C ARG A 338 -10.34 19.00 14.02
N LEU A 339 -9.28 19.69 13.60
CA LEU A 339 -8.26 20.24 14.50
C LEU A 339 -8.66 21.60 15.09
N VAL A 340 -9.23 22.49 14.28
CA VAL A 340 -9.51 23.86 14.69
C VAL A 340 -10.86 23.98 15.38
N LYS A 341 -11.90 23.33 14.84
CA LYS A 341 -13.25 23.38 15.43
C LYS A 341 -13.53 22.22 16.39
N GLY A 342 -12.62 21.27 16.49
CA GLY A 342 -12.79 20.09 17.35
C GLY A 342 -13.95 19.18 16.93
N LEU A 343 -14.44 19.30 15.68
CA LEU A 343 -15.59 18.54 15.22
C LEU A 343 -15.31 17.04 15.27
N ARG A 344 -16.28 16.27 15.75
CA ARG A 344 -16.22 14.80 15.82
C ARG A 344 -17.54 14.19 15.40
N GLY A 345 -17.52 12.88 15.17
CA GLY A 345 -18.72 12.07 15.06
C GLY A 345 -19.29 11.94 13.65
N PRO A 346 -20.61 11.71 13.49
CA PRO A 346 -21.20 11.16 12.27
C PRO A 346 -20.98 12.05 11.04
N MET A 347 -20.90 13.38 11.20
CA MET A 347 -20.60 14.29 10.08
C MET A 347 -19.23 14.00 9.46
N LEU A 348 -18.18 13.87 10.28
CA LEU A 348 -16.84 13.57 9.76
C LEU A 348 -16.71 12.13 9.25
N ALA A 349 -17.50 11.20 9.82
CA ALA A 349 -17.59 9.84 9.30
C ALA A 349 -18.20 9.80 7.89
N TRP A 350 -19.32 10.49 7.67
CA TRP A 350 -19.89 10.65 6.33
C TRP A 350 -18.94 11.35 5.37
N TRP A 351 -18.26 12.41 5.81
CA TRP A 351 -17.30 13.10 4.97
C TRP A 351 -16.14 12.18 4.56
N ALA A 352 -15.61 11.36 5.45
CA ALA A 352 -14.58 10.38 5.08
C ALA A 352 -15.08 9.39 4.01
N VAL A 353 -16.33 8.92 4.12
CA VAL A 353 -16.96 8.05 3.12
C VAL A 353 -17.11 8.76 1.78
N VAL A 354 -17.64 9.99 1.75
CA VAL A 354 -17.75 10.82 0.54
C VAL A 354 -16.37 11.11 -0.07
N GLY A 355 -15.38 11.38 0.78
CA GLY A 355 -13.99 11.64 0.37
C GLY A 355 -13.37 10.47 -0.38
N LEU A 356 -13.76 9.21 -0.07
CA LEU A 356 -13.33 8.06 -0.86
C LEU A 356 -13.86 8.14 -2.29
N PHE A 357 -15.12 8.54 -2.51
CA PHE A 357 -15.65 8.71 -3.87
C PHE A 357 -14.89 9.80 -4.64
N VAL A 358 -14.55 10.92 -3.99
CA VAL A 358 -13.71 11.98 -4.59
C VAL A 358 -12.34 11.43 -4.98
N THR A 359 -11.72 10.62 -4.10
CA THR A 359 -10.41 9.99 -4.32
C THR A 359 -10.46 8.98 -5.47
N THR A 360 -11.47 8.11 -5.48
CA THR A 360 -11.67 7.11 -6.53
C THR A 360 -11.94 7.76 -7.88
N PHE A 361 -12.70 8.86 -7.93
CA PHE A 361 -12.90 9.59 -9.17
C PHE A 361 -11.60 10.21 -9.68
N ALA A 362 -10.80 10.84 -8.82
CA ALA A 362 -9.50 11.37 -9.21
C ALA A 362 -8.57 10.29 -9.78
N PHE A 363 -8.54 9.12 -9.14
CA PHE A 363 -7.66 8.02 -9.53
C PHE A 363 -8.14 7.25 -10.78
N LEU A 364 -9.40 6.79 -10.81
CA LEU A 364 -9.97 6.01 -11.92
C LEU A 364 -10.80 6.88 -12.87
N GLY A 365 -11.76 7.62 -12.31
CA GLY A 365 -12.76 8.36 -13.08
C GLY A 365 -12.15 9.33 -14.09
N VAL A 366 -11.08 10.05 -13.73
CA VAL A 366 -10.40 10.96 -14.66
C VAL A 366 -9.85 10.21 -15.88
N ASN A 367 -9.24 9.03 -15.70
CA ASN A 367 -8.72 8.26 -16.85
C ASN A 367 -9.83 7.67 -17.71
N MET A 368 -11.00 7.40 -17.14
CA MET A 368 -12.13 6.80 -17.84
C MET A 368 -13.02 7.81 -18.57
N PHE A 369 -13.16 9.02 -18.02
CA PHE A 369 -14.19 9.96 -18.43
C PHE A 369 -13.65 11.29 -18.95
N LEU A 370 -12.37 11.60 -18.73
CA LEU A 370 -11.77 12.89 -19.09
C LEU A 370 -10.50 12.66 -19.91
N SER A 371 -10.38 13.37 -21.04
CA SER A 371 -9.15 13.37 -21.83
C SER A 371 -8.10 14.28 -21.19
N GLY A 372 -6.84 13.85 -21.21
CA GLY A 372 -5.76 14.60 -20.60
C GLY A 372 -4.38 14.03 -20.94
N LEU A 373 -3.36 14.79 -20.61
CA LEU A 373 -1.95 14.45 -20.84
C LEU A 373 -1.51 13.22 -20.02
N HIS A 374 -2.33 12.77 -19.05
CA HIS A 374 -2.16 11.56 -18.23
C HIS A 374 -2.92 10.33 -18.74
N SER A 375 -3.47 10.33 -19.96
CA SER A 375 -4.24 9.19 -20.50
C SER A 375 -3.33 8.01 -20.90
N TYR A 376 -2.67 7.39 -19.93
CA TYR A 376 -1.79 6.22 -20.13
C TYR A 376 -2.51 4.88 -19.87
N GLY A 377 -3.81 4.93 -19.61
CA GLY A 377 -4.64 3.76 -19.32
C GLY A 377 -6.08 4.06 -19.66
N GLU A 378 -6.42 3.95 -20.95
CA GLU A 378 -7.81 3.72 -21.35
C GLU A 378 -8.18 2.31 -20.86
N LEU A 379 -9.28 2.21 -20.10
CA LEU A 379 -9.71 0.93 -19.52
C LEU A 379 -10.13 -0.07 -20.58
#